data_AF-A0A0E0PKH8-F1
#
_entry.id   AF-A0A0E0PKH8-F1
#
_cell.length_a   1.000
_cell.length_b   1.000
_cell.length_c   1.000
_cell.angle_alpha   90.00
_cell.angle_beta   90.00
_cell.angle_gamma   90.00
#
_symmetry.space_group_name_H-M   'P 1'
#
loop_
_entity.id
_entity.type
_entity.pdbx_description
1 polymer ?
#
loop_
_entity_poly.entity_id
_entity_poly.type
_entity_poly.pdbx_seq_one_letter_code
_entity_poly.pdbx_strand_id
1 'polypeptide(L)'
;MGMPLLLLLLILVAAGPQAGRAAKPIPNLQLMTKEGGSSRIIQDDIIKAINKHPNAGWTAARNPYFANYTTAQFKHILGVKPTPHSVLNDVPVKTYPRSLMLPKEFDARSAWSQCNTIGTILDQGHCGSCWAFGAVECLQDRFCIHFNMNISLSVNDLVACCGFMCGDGCDGGYPIMAWRYFVRNGVVTDECDPYFDQVGCKHPGCEPAYPTPVCEKKCKRSTKMAL
;
A
#
# COMPACT_ATOMS: atom_id res chain seq x y z
N MET A 1 -58.09 -41.93 -5.37
CA MET A 1 -57.57 -40.60 -5.00
C MET A 1 -56.08 -40.59 -5.30
N GLY A 2 -55.68 -40.02 -6.44
CA GLY A 2 -54.29 -39.93 -6.86
C GLY A 2 -53.67 -38.61 -6.40
N MET A 3 -52.54 -38.69 -5.69
CA MET A 3 -51.68 -37.55 -5.35
C MET A 3 -50.70 -37.31 -6.51
N PRO A 4 -50.53 -36.08 -7.01
CA PRO A 4 -49.53 -35.81 -8.03
C PRO A 4 -48.14 -35.70 -7.39
N LEU A 5 -47.19 -36.39 -8.02
CA LEU A 5 -45.75 -36.35 -7.72
C LEU A 5 -45.21 -34.94 -8.01
N LEU A 6 -44.74 -34.22 -6.98
CA LEU A 6 -44.01 -32.97 -7.17
C LEU A 6 -42.52 -33.29 -7.39
N LEU A 7 -42.02 -33.01 -8.60
CA LEU A 7 -40.60 -33.06 -8.95
C LEU A 7 -39.78 -32.12 -8.05
N LEU A 8 -38.79 -32.66 -7.33
CA LEU A 8 -37.67 -31.88 -6.80
C LEU A 8 -36.44 -32.11 -7.70
N LEU A 9 -36.21 -31.16 -8.60
CA LEU A 9 -34.96 -31.01 -9.34
C LEU A 9 -33.89 -30.45 -8.40
N LEU A 10 -33.00 -31.33 -7.90
CA LEU A 10 -31.78 -30.94 -7.20
C LEU A 10 -30.77 -30.40 -8.22
N ILE A 11 -30.70 -29.07 -8.36
CA ILE A 11 -29.62 -28.41 -9.08
C ILE A 11 -28.40 -28.39 -8.16
N LEU A 12 -27.46 -29.32 -8.41
CA LEU A 12 -26.12 -29.30 -7.85
C LEU A 12 -25.34 -28.13 -8.46
N VAL A 13 -25.37 -26.97 -7.79
CA VAL A 13 -24.46 -25.87 -8.13
C VAL A 13 -23.09 -26.21 -7.56
N ALA A 14 -22.21 -26.74 -8.39
CA ALA A 14 -20.80 -26.89 -8.07
C ALA A 14 -20.17 -25.49 -7.93
N ALA A 15 -20.00 -25.02 -6.70
CA ALA A 15 -19.26 -23.81 -6.40
C ALA A 15 -17.76 -24.08 -6.62
N GLY A 16 -17.24 -23.72 -7.79
CA GLY A 16 -15.81 -23.74 -8.07
C GLY A 16 -15.05 -22.71 -7.20
N PRO A 17 -13.73 -22.90 -6.98
CA PRO A 17 -12.96 -22.03 -6.10
C PRO A 17 -12.87 -20.62 -6.67
N GLN A 18 -13.33 -19.62 -5.93
CA GLN A 18 -13.08 -18.22 -6.21
C GLN A 18 -11.65 -17.88 -5.78
N ALA A 19 -10.68 -18.19 -6.66
CA ALA A 19 -9.36 -17.61 -6.58
C ALA A 19 -9.44 -16.17 -7.13
N GLY A 20 -9.11 -15.18 -6.32
CA GLY A 20 -8.84 -13.83 -6.80
C GLY A 20 -7.77 -13.92 -7.89
N ARG A 21 -8.16 -13.68 -9.15
CA ARG A 21 -7.24 -13.76 -10.28
C ARG A 21 -6.42 -12.47 -10.29
N ALA A 22 -5.21 -12.51 -9.73
CA ALA A 22 -4.18 -11.58 -10.17
C ALA A 22 -4.03 -11.77 -11.69
N ALA A 23 -4.12 -10.69 -12.46
CA ALA A 23 -3.86 -10.75 -13.90
C ALA A 23 -2.45 -11.34 -14.08
N LYS A 24 -2.34 -12.41 -14.89
CA LYS A 24 -1.04 -12.99 -15.19
C LYS A 24 -0.18 -11.93 -15.89
N PRO A 25 1.12 -11.81 -15.56
CA PRO A 25 2.02 -10.91 -16.29
C PRO A 25 1.91 -11.16 -17.79
N ILE A 26 1.80 -10.10 -18.59
CA ILE A 26 1.76 -10.21 -20.05
C ILE A 26 3.15 -10.71 -20.50
N PRO A 27 3.27 -11.92 -21.06
CA PRO A 27 4.57 -12.44 -21.50
C PRO A 27 5.14 -11.57 -22.62
N ASN A 28 6.46 -11.35 -22.60
CA ASN A 28 7.20 -10.64 -23.66
C ASN A 28 6.86 -9.16 -23.86
N LEU A 29 6.46 -8.42 -22.82
CA LEU A 29 6.46 -6.95 -22.89
C LEU A 29 7.91 -6.44 -22.91
N GLN A 30 8.52 -6.42 -24.10
CA GLN A 30 9.82 -5.76 -24.32
C GLN A 30 9.60 -4.25 -24.30
N LEU A 31 9.94 -3.64 -23.16
CA LEU A 31 10.06 -2.19 -23.05
C LEU A 31 11.17 -1.74 -24.01
N MET A 32 10.83 -0.96 -25.04
CA MET A 32 11.84 -0.38 -25.92
C MET A 32 12.63 0.69 -25.16
N THR A 33 13.72 0.27 -24.51
CA THR A 33 14.69 1.21 -23.93
C THR A 33 15.50 1.80 -25.07
N LYS A 34 15.21 3.04 -25.48
CA LYS A 34 16.19 3.81 -26.26
C LYS A 34 17.42 4.02 -25.38
N GLU A 35 18.57 3.55 -25.83
CA GLU A 35 19.85 3.75 -25.17
C GLU A 35 20.13 5.25 -24.97
N GLY A 36 20.66 5.60 -23.79
CA GLY A 36 21.28 6.92 -23.57
C GLY A 36 20.45 8.02 -22.89
N GLY A 37 19.31 7.73 -22.26
CA GLY A 37 18.59 8.70 -21.42
C GLY A 37 17.53 8.02 -20.55
N SER A 38 17.35 8.47 -19.30
CA SER A 38 16.38 7.88 -18.38
C SER A 38 14.96 8.01 -18.95
N SER A 39 14.42 6.90 -19.46
CA SER A 39 13.11 6.89 -20.12
C SER A 39 11.99 7.19 -19.12
N ARG A 40 10.97 7.93 -19.57
CA ARG A 40 9.75 8.17 -18.79
C ARG A 40 9.05 6.85 -18.50
N ILE A 41 8.47 6.74 -17.31
CA ILE A 41 7.81 5.50 -16.87
C ILE A 41 6.52 5.22 -17.64
N ILE A 42 5.74 6.25 -18.00
CA ILE A 42 4.49 6.09 -18.76
C ILE A 42 4.72 6.40 -20.24
N GLN A 43 4.56 5.37 -21.08
CA GLN A 43 4.72 5.44 -22.54
C GLN A 43 3.42 4.98 -23.24
N ASP A 44 3.07 5.61 -24.37
CA ASP A 44 1.79 5.34 -25.06
C ASP A 44 1.73 3.95 -25.68
N ASP A 45 2.88 3.38 -26.05
CA ASP A 45 2.98 2.02 -26.56
C ASP A 45 2.62 0.98 -25.49
N ILE A 46 3.08 1.17 -24.25
CA ILE A 46 2.70 0.33 -23.09
C ILE A 46 1.18 0.41 -22.87
N ILE A 47 0.61 1.62 -22.84
CA ILE A 47 -0.84 1.83 -22.67
C ILE A 47 -1.61 1.11 -23.78
N LYS A 48 -1.22 1.28 -25.04
CA LYS A 48 -1.85 0.62 -26.19
C LYS A 48 -1.73 -0.90 -26.12
N ALA A 49 -0.56 -1.42 -25.75
CA ALA A 49 -0.32 -2.85 -25.65
C ALA A 49 -1.22 -3.49 -24.59
N ILE A 50 -1.34 -2.86 -23.41
CA ILE A 50 -2.19 -3.34 -22.32
C ILE A 50 -3.66 -3.29 -22.72
N ASN A 51 -4.14 -2.15 -23.25
CA ASN A 51 -5.55 -1.98 -23.60
C ASN A 51 -6.01 -2.83 -24.80
N LYS A 52 -5.07 -3.27 -25.67
CA LYS A 52 -5.38 -4.24 -26.74
C LYS A 52 -5.44 -5.68 -26.26
N HIS A 53 -4.89 -5.99 -25.08
CA HIS A 53 -4.80 -7.35 -24.60
C HIS A 53 -6.18 -7.83 -24.09
N PRO A 54 -6.78 -8.89 -24.68
CA PRO A 54 -8.17 -9.29 -24.39
C PRO A 54 -8.38 -9.73 -22.94
N ASN A 55 -7.30 -10.10 -22.25
CA ASN A 55 -7.33 -10.58 -20.87
C ASN A 55 -6.65 -9.60 -19.88
N ALA A 56 -6.51 -8.32 -20.22
CA ALA A 56 -5.90 -7.35 -19.30
C ALA A 56 -6.68 -7.27 -17.97
N GLY A 57 -8.02 -7.21 -18.03
CA GLY A 57 -8.87 -7.12 -16.84
C GLY A 57 -8.87 -5.75 -16.15
N TRP A 58 -8.16 -4.77 -16.71
CA TRP A 58 -8.09 -3.37 -16.28
C TRP A 58 -7.75 -2.49 -17.48
N THR A 59 -7.94 -1.18 -17.34
CA THR A 59 -7.64 -0.19 -18.38
C THR A 59 -6.43 0.64 -17.99
N ALA A 60 -5.40 0.67 -18.84
CA ALA A 60 -4.25 1.54 -18.68
C ALA A 60 -4.56 2.95 -19.18
N ALA A 61 -4.11 3.95 -18.41
CA ALA A 61 -4.19 5.36 -18.78
C ALA A 61 -2.96 6.11 -18.25
N ARG A 62 -2.74 7.34 -18.73
CA ARG A 62 -1.72 8.22 -18.17
C ARG A 62 -2.17 8.70 -16.80
N ASN A 63 -1.38 8.41 -15.76
CA ASN A 63 -1.57 9.01 -14.44
C ASN A 63 -0.84 10.37 -14.41
N PRO A 64 -1.54 11.51 -14.20
CA PRO A 64 -0.92 12.83 -14.17
C PRO A 64 0.19 12.97 -13.11
N TYR A 65 0.03 12.29 -11.97
CA TYR A 65 1.02 12.33 -10.88
C TYR A 65 2.39 11.81 -11.35
N PHE A 66 2.40 10.78 -12.20
CA PHE A 66 3.62 10.16 -12.73
C PHE A 66 3.98 10.60 -14.16
N ALA A 67 3.31 11.62 -14.72
CA ALA A 67 3.45 11.97 -16.13
C ALA A 67 4.90 12.35 -16.52
N ASN A 68 5.65 12.93 -15.58
CA ASN A 68 7.03 13.37 -15.76
C ASN A 68 8.06 12.48 -15.05
N TYR A 69 7.63 11.38 -14.42
CA TYR A 69 8.54 10.48 -13.73
C TYR A 69 9.43 9.74 -14.73
N THR A 70 10.72 9.73 -14.46
CA THR A 70 11.66 8.78 -15.05
C THR A 70 11.50 7.40 -14.41
N THR A 71 12.00 6.37 -15.09
CA THR A 71 12.05 5.02 -14.51
C THR A 71 12.84 4.97 -13.20
N ALA A 72 13.92 5.76 -13.07
CA ALA A 72 14.72 5.81 -11.86
C ALA A 72 13.95 6.43 -10.68
N GLN A 73 13.30 7.57 -10.90
CA GLN A 73 12.44 8.21 -9.88
C GLN A 73 11.28 7.29 -9.47
N PHE A 74 10.66 6.62 -10.44
CA PHE A 74 9.58 5.68 -10.15
C PHE A 74 10.09 4.48 -9.34
N LYS A 75 11.28 3.96 -9.64
CA LYS A 75 11.88 2.87 -8.85
C LYS A 75 12.21 3.30 -7.42
N HIS A 76 12.62 4.55 -7.20
CA HIS A 76 12.97 5.04 -5.86
C HIS A 76 11.77 4.99 -4.90
N ILE A 77 10.55 5.31 -5.37
CA ILE A 77 9.35 5.23 -4.53
C ILE A 77 8.85 3.79 -4.28
N LEU A 78 9.41 2.77 -4.95
CA LEU A 78 9.13 1.35 -4.72
C LEU A 78 9.98 0.78 -3.56
N GLY A 79 9.89 1.41 -2.39
CA GLY A 79 10.80 1.18 -1.27
C GLY A 79 10.56 -0.07 -0.41
N VAL A 80 9.95 -1.15 -0.92
CA VAL A 80 9.92 -2.41 -0.16
C VAL A 80 11.19 -3.21 -0.45
N LYS A 81 11.95 -3.51 0.60
CA LYS A 81 13.13 -4.39 0.50
C LYS A 81 12.71 -5.87 0.65
N PRO A 82 13.35 -6.80 -0.09
CA PRO A 82 13.13 -8.23 0.08
C PRO A 82 13.37 -8.67 1.52
N THR A 83 12.33 -9.14 2.20
CA THR A 83 12.43 -9.52 3.61
C THR A 83 13.09 -10.89 3.74
N PRO A 84 14.17 -11.05 4.54
CA PRO A 84 14.78 -12.35 4.77
C PRO A 84 13.80 -13.35 5.40
N HIS A 85 13.79 -14.59 4.91
CA HIS A 85 12.90 -15.64 5.43
C HIS A 85 13.02 -15.86 6.94
N SER A 86 14.22 -15.73 7.51
CA SER A 86 14.45 -15.86 8.95
C SER A 86 13.64 -14.87 9.79
N VAL A 87 13.37 -13.67 9.26
CA VAL A 87 12.57 -12.64 9.95
C VAL A 87 11.08 -13.03 10.02
N LEU A 88 10.63 -13.88 9.08
CA LEU A 88 9.22 -14.31 8.99
C LEU A 88 8.91 -15.54 9.84
N ASN A 89 9.91 -16.30 10.28
CA ASN A 89 9.72 -17.55 11.03
C ASN A 89 8.93 -17.36 12.34
N ASP A 90 9.14 -16.23 13.01
CA ASP A 90 8.48 -15.94 14.30
C ASP A 90 7.15 -15.19 14.13
N VAL A 91 6.67 -14.98 12.90
CA VAL A 91 5.41 -14.27 12.66
C VAL A 91 4.25 -15.23 12.92
N PRO A 92 3.37 -14.96 13.90
CA PRO A 92 2.26 -15.86 14.21
C PRO A 92 1.29 -15.97 13.04
N VAL A 93 1.05 -17.20 12.57
CA VAL A 93 0.04 -17.48 11.55
C VAL A 93 -1.27 -17.82 12.24
N LYS A 94 -2.31 -16.99 12.02
CA LYS A 94 -3.68 -17.31 12.41
C LYS A 94 -4.35 -18.14 11.32
N THR A 95 -4.86 -19.31 11.68
CA THR A 95 -5.59 -20.19 10.77
C THR A 95 -7.07 -20.21 11.12
N TYR A 96 -7.91 -20.34 10.09
CA TYR A 96 -9.37 -20.37 10.21
C TYR A 96 -9.91 -21.58 9.45
N PRO A 97 -11.03 -22.20 9.89
CA PRO A 97 -11.59 -23.35 9.20
C PRO A 97 -12.10 -22.96 7.81
N ARG A 98 -11.92 -23.84 6.82
CA ARG A 98 -12.45 -23.62 5.46
C ARG A 98 -13.98 -23.53 5.40
N SER A 99 -14.66 -24.03 6.42
CA SER A 99 -16.11 -23.93 6.56
C SER A 99 -16.59 -22.55 7.03
N LEU A 100 -15.68 -21.64 7.37
CA LEU A 100 -16.03 -20.27 7.71
C LEU A 100 -16.66 -19.58 6.48
N MET A 101 -17.94 -19.22 6.62
CA MET A 101 -18.68 -18.53 5.58
C MET A 101 -18.29 -17.05 5.57
N LEU A 102 -17.49 -16.65 4.59
CA LEU A 102 -17.13 -15.26 4.35
C LEU A 102 -18.11 -14.63 3.34
N PRO A 103 -18.37 -13.32 3.44
CA PRO A 103 -19.18 -12.65 2.44
C PRO A 103 -18.48 -12.70 1.08
N LYS A 104 -19.28 -12.77 0.01
CA LYS A 104 -18.77 -12.78 -1.37
C LYS A 104 -18.02 -11.48 -1.72
N GLU A 105 -18.45 -10.38 -1.12
CA GLU A 105 -17.88 -9.04 -1.29
C GLU A 105 -17.67 -8.42 0.10
N PHE A 106 -16.55 -7.71 0.28
CA PHE A 106 -16.20 -7.09 1.54
C PHE A 106 -15.48 -5.77 1.30
N ASP A 107 -15.92 -4.73 2.00
CA ASP A 107 -15.27 -3.43 2.04
C ASP A 107 -15.13 -3.00 3.50
N ALA A 108 -13.88 -2.79 3.94
CA ALA A 108 -13.58 -2.36 5.30
C ALA A 108 -14.21 -1.01 5.65
N ARG A 109 -14.34 -0.11 4.67
CA ARG A 109 -14.94 1.22 4.86
C ARG A 109 -16.43 1.13 5.21
N SER A 110 -17.12 0.15 4.63
CA SER A 110 -18.53 -0.13 4.92
C SER A 110 -18.68 -0.94 6.21
N ALA A 111 -17.79 -1.90 6.46
CA ALA A 111 -17.85 -2.75 7.66
C ALA A 111 -17.56 -1.96 8.95
N TRP A 112 -16.71 -0.92 8.87
CA TRP A 112 -16.35 -0.06 10.00
C TRP A 112 -16.51 1.41 9.63
N SER A 113 -17.72 1.81 9.25
CA SER A 113 -18.03 3.16 8.75
C SER A 113 -17.78 4.29 9.75
N GLN A 114 -17.66 3.98 11.04
CA GLN A 114 -17.28 4.95 12.09
C GLN A 114 -15.77 5.26 12.11
N CYS A 115 -14.96 4.51 11.35
CA CYS A 115 -13.52 4.66 11.27
C CYS A 115 -13.11 5.50 10.08
N ASN A 116 -12.96 6.80 10.31
CA ASN A 116 -12.61 7.78 9.28
C ASN A 116 -11.18 7.56 8.74
N THR A 117 -10.32 6.88 9.49
CA THR A 117 -8.98 6.50 9.03
C THR A 117 -9.04 5.52 7.85
N ILE A 118 -10.03 4.62 7.83
CA ILE A 118 -10.17 3.61 6.78
C ILE A 118 -10.60 4.31 5.49
N GLY A 119 -9.73 4.25 4.48
CA GLY A 119 -9.95 4.92 3.20
C GLY A 119 -9.42 6.35 3.14
N THR A 120 -8.77 6.85 4.20
CA THR A 120 -7.89 8.02 4.09
C THR A 120 -6.71 7.63 3.20
N ILE A 121 -6.49 8.39 2.13
CA ILE A 121 -5.38 8.15 1.20
C ILE A 121 -4.23 9.08 1.57
N LEU A 122 -3.09 8.48 1.92
CA LEU A 122 -1.87 9.20 2.23
C LEU A 122 -0.92 9.22 1.03
N ASP A 123 0.01 10.18 0.99
CA ASP A 123 1.01 10.33 -0.07
C ASP A 123 2.42 10.23 0.50
N GLN A 124 3.20 9.27 -0.01
CA GLN A 124 4.60 9.06 0.35
C GLN A 124 5.57 10.03 -0.32
N GLY A 125 5.07 10.81 -1.28
CA GLY A 125 5.86 11.76 -2.04
C GLY A 125 7.04 11.09 -2.75
N HIS A 126 8.21 11.72 -2.65
CA HIS A 126 9.43 11.27 -3.36
C HIS A 126 10.35 10.42 -2.47
N CYS A 127 9.81 9.79 -1.44
CA CYS A 127 10.53 8.92 -0.52
C CYS A 127 10.07 7.47 -0.73
N GLY A 128 11.00 6.50 -0.75
CA GLY A 128 10.70 5.07 -0.74
C GLY A 128 10.16 4.56 0.60
N SER A 129 9.19 5.26 1.19
CA SER A 129 8.62 5.01 2.52
C SER A 129 7.36 4.15 2.49
N CYS A 130 6.95 3.58 1.35
CA CYS A 130 5.72 2.77 1.24
C CYS A 130 5.62 1.63 2.27
N TRP A 131 6.77 1.06 2.68
CA TRP A 131 6.86 0.05 3.74
C TRP A 131 6.37 0.57 5.11
N ALA A 132 6.56 1.86 5.38
CA ALA A 132 6.12 2.55 6.58
C ALA A 132 4.66 3.01 6.46
N PHE A 133 4.29 3.60 5.31
CA PHE A 133 2.91 4.02 5.04
C PHE A 133 1.91 2.88 5.21
N GLY A 134 2.10 1.76 4.51
CA GLY A 134 1.18 0.62 4.62
C GLY A 134 1.09 0.04 6.04
N ALA A 135 2.17 0.12 6.82
CA ALA A 135 2.18 -0.33 8.21
C ALA A 135 1.42 0.64 9.14
N VAL A 136 1.65 1.94 9.01
CA VAL A 136 1.01 2.98 9.82
C VAL A 136 -0.48 3.10 9.48
N GLU A 137 -0.85 3.11 8.19
CA GLU A 137 -2.24 3.09 7.72
C GLU A 137 -3.02 1.90 8.32
N CYS A 138 -2.44 0.70 8.24
CA CYS A 138 -3.04 -0.48 8.86
C CYS A 138 -3.13 -0.38 10.40
N LEU A 139 -2.15 0.25 11.04
CA LEU A 139 -2.13 0.37 12.51
C LEU A 139 -3.21 1.35 12.99
N GLN A 140 -3.32 2.53 12.38
CA GLN A 140 -4.35 3.52 12.75
C GLN A 140 -5.77 2.98 12.53
N ASP A 141 -6.00 2.23 11.44
CA ASP A 141 -7.28 1.56 11.18
C ASP A 141 -7.60 0.54 12.27
N ARG A 142 -6.60 -0.23 12.70
CA ARG A 142 -6.74 -1.18 13.80
C ARG A 142 -6.99 -0.52 15.15
N PHE A 143 -6.45 0.69 15.40
CA PHE A 143 -6.82 1.45 16.58
C PHE A 143 -8.31 1.80 16.59
N CYS A 144 -8.86 2.21 15.46
CA CYS A 144 -10.29 2.48 15.38
C CYS A 144 -11.13 1.20 15.48
N ILE A 145 -10.79 0.14 14.75
CA ILE A 145 -11.54 -1.13 14.75
C ILE A 145 -11.58 -1.76 16.15
N HIS A 146 -10.46 -1.74 16.89
CA HIS A 146 -10.36 -2.42 18.18
C HIS A 146 -10.72 -1.54 19.38
N PHE A 147 -10.44 -0.24 19.33
CA PHE A 147 -10.57 0.66 20.47
C PHE A 147 -11.54 1.82 20.23
N ASN A 148 -12.16 1.91 19.06
CA ASN A 148 -13.01 3.03 18.64
C ASN A 148 -12.26 4.39 18.70
N MET A 149 -10.96 4.36 18.42
CA MET A 149 -10.07 5.52 18.41
C MET A 149 -9.69 5.92 16.98
N ASN A 150 -10.24 7.03 16.49
CA ASN A 150 -9.83 7.65 15.24
C ASN A 150 -8.58 8.51 15.49
N ILE A 151 -7.39 7.92 15.29
CA ILE A 151 -6.09 8.56 15.53
C ILE A 151 -5.28 8.57 14.24
N SER A 152 -4.65 9.70 13.93
CA SER A 152 -3.65 9.78 12.86
C SER A 152 -2.26 9.55 13.44
N LEU A 153 -1.56 8.55 12.94
CA LEU A 153 -0.23 8.15 13.43
C LEU A 153 0.87 8.67 12.49
N SER A 154 2.01 9.04 13.06
CA SER A 154 3.11 9.64 12.30
C SER A 154 3.85 8.57 11.49
N VAL A 155 3.81 8.72 10.18
CA VAL A 155 4.71 7.99 9.27
C VAL A 155 6.13 8.53 9.38
N ASN A 156 6.31 9.84 9.64
CA ASN A 156 7.62 10.46 9.77
C ASN A 156 8.44 9.82 10.90
N ASP A 157 7.82 9.63 12.07
CA ASP A 157 8.47 9.04 13.25
C ASP A 157 8.95 7.61 12.94
N LEU A 158 8.13 6.79 12.29
CA LEU A 158 8.55 5.45 11.89
C LEU A 158 9.74 5.48 10.92
N VAL A 159 9.65 6.32 9.88
CA VAL A 159 10.68 6.43 8.83
C VAL A 159 12.01 6.92 9.41
N ALA A 160 11.97 7.94 10.27
CA ALA A 160 13.15 8.59 10.84
C ALA A 160 13.76 7.79 12.00
N CYS A 161 12.93 7.21 12.88
CA CYS A 161 13.37 6.67 14.17
C CYS A 161 13.46 5.15 14.25
N CYS A 162 12.94 4.39 13.29
CA CYS A 162 13.18 2.93 13.29
C CYS A 162 14.63 2.57 12.97
N GLY A 163 15.30 3.39 12.16
CA GLY A 163 16.68 3.18 11.74
C GLY A 163 16.90 1.81 11.07
N PHE A 164 18.11 1.27 11.24
CA PHE A 164 18.55 0.02 10.59
C PHE A 164 17.68 -1.20 10.91
N MET A 165 16.86 -1.16 11.97
CA MET A 165 15.90 -2.22 12.26
C MET A 165 14.88 -2.38 11.13
N CYS A 166 14.38 -1.26 10.58
CA CYS A 166 13.40 -1.27 9.51
C CYS A 166 14.01 -1.18 8.12
N GLY A 167 15.28 -0.80 8.00
CA GLY A 167 15.98 -0.64 6.71
C GLY A 167 16.65 0.72 6.63
N ASP A 168 16.48 1.37 5.48
CA ASP A 168 17.23 2.57 5.08
C ASP A 168 16.31 3.80 4.88
N GLY A 169 15.20 3.86 5.61
CA GLY A 169 14.26 4.99 5.57
C GLY A 169 13.66 5.20 4.18
N CYS A 170 13.99 6.32 3.53
CA CYS A 170 13.55 6.66 2.17
C CYS A 170 14.19 5.80 1.07
N ASP A 171 15.27 5.08 1.36
CA ASP A 171 15.85 4.10 0.42
C ASP A 171 15.26 2.69 0.60
N GLY A 172 14.15 2.62 1.33
CA GLY A 172 13.31 1.45 1.49
C GLY A 172 13.49 0.71 2.81
N GLY A 173 12.57 -0.22 3.07
CA GLY A 173 12.52 -0.94 4.33
C GLY A 173 11.70 -2.22 4.28
N TYR A 174 11.62 -2.87 5.44
CA TYR A 174 11.00 -4.18 5.66
C TYR A 174 9.67 -4.00 6.41
N PRO A 175 8.51 -4.20 5.77
CA PRO A 175 7.21 -3.97 6.40
C PRO A 175 7.03 -4.73 7.73
N ILE A 176 7.54 -5.97 7.84
CA ILE A 176 7.43 -6.75 9.08
C ILE A 176 8.20 -6.14 10.25
N MET A 177 9.31 -5.44 9.97
CA MET A 177 10.10 -4.78 11.01
C MET A 177 9.42 -3.51 11.53
N ALA A 178 8.60 -2.84 10.71
CA ALA A 178 7.74 -1.76 11.19
C ALA A 178 6.77 -2.24 12.28
N TRP A 179 6.11 -3.39 12.06
CA TRP A 179 5.24 -3.99 13.07
C TRP A 179 5.98 -4.37 14.35
N ARG A 180 7.21 -4.89 14.24
CA ARG A 180 8.08 -5.16 15.40
C ARG A 180 8.48 -3.88 16.13
N TYR A 181 8.73 -2.80 15.40
CA TYR A 181 9.01 -1.49 15.97
C TYR A 181 7.80 -0.95 16.74
N PHE A 182 6.59 -1.05 16.20
CA PHE A 182 5.36 -0.65 16.89
C PHE A 182 5.19 -1.35 18.24
N VAL A 183 5.48 -2.65 18.31
CA VAL A 183 5.40 -3.41 19.56
C VAL A 183 6.45 -2.96 20.58
N ARG A 184 7.66 -2.59 20.12
CA ARG A 184 8.79 -2.26 21.00
C ARG A 184 8.79 -0.81 21.47
N ASN A 185 8.48 0.12 20.57
CA ASN A 185 8.69 1.55 20.76
C ASN A 185 7.40 2.36 20.55
N GLY A 186 6.44 1.85 19.77
CA GLY A 186 5.29 2.62 19.31
C GLY A 186 5.69 3.67 18.26
N VAL A 187 4.74 4.52 17.90
CA VAL A 187 4.94 5.74 17.10
C VAL A 187 4.07 6.87 17.66
N VAL A 188 4.49 8.11 17.46
CA VAL A 188 3.70 9.30 17.87
C VAL A 188 2.55 9.59 16.89
N THR A 189 1.72 10.58 17.22
CA THR A 189 0.66 11.07 16.32
C THR A 189 1.25 11.87 15.16
N ASP A 190 0.54 11.90 14.03
CA ASP A 190 0.89 12.76 12.90
C ASP A 190 0.88 14.25 13.30
N GLU A 191 0.01 14.66 14.23
CA GLU A 191 0.04 16.03 14.79
C GLU A 191 1.36 16.37 15.50
N CYS A 192 1.95 15.39 16.20
CA CYS A 192 3.22 15.58 16.91
C CYS A 192 4.40 15.65 15.93
N ASP A 193 4.42 14.78 14.93
CA ASP A 193 5.49 14.73 13.94
C ASP A 193 4.92 14.51 12.53
N PRO A 194 4.46 15.58 11.86
CA PRO A 194 3.81 15.45 10.56
C PRO A 194 4.77 14.93 9.49
N TYR A 195 4.22 14.23 8.49
CA TYR A 195 5.01 13.78 7.35
C TYR A 195 5.75 14.94 6.68
N PHE A 196 7.04 14.76 6.39
CA PHE A 196 7.94 15.83 5.98
C PHE A 196 7.72 16.29 4.53
N ASP A 197 7.22 15.42 3.64
CA ASP A 197 6.92 15.74 2.24
C ASP A 197 5.41 15.94 2.06
N GLN A 198 4.88 17.08 2.55
CA GLN A 198 3.44 17.39 2.49
C GLN A 198 2.98 18.00 1.16
N VAL A 199 3.91 18.46 0.33
CA VAL A 199 3.59 19.29 -0.85
C VAL A 199 3.82 18.53 -2.14
N GLY A 200 4.60 17.44 -2.11
CA GLY A 200 5.29 16.96 -3.29
C GLY A 200 6.17 18.07 -3.89
N CYS A 201 6.90 17.76 -4.94
CA CYS A 201 7.86 18.67 -5.55
C CYS A 201 7.22 19.86 -6.27
N LYS A 202 6.83 20.90 -5.51
CA LYS A 202 6.59 22.27 -6.01
C LYS A 202 7.84 23.16 -5.90
N HIS A 203 8.96 22.65 -5.40
CA HIS A 203 10.21 23.39 -5.28
C HIS A 203 11.22 23.02 -6.38
N PRO A 204 11.97 24.01 -6.94
CA PRO A 204 13.17 23.73 -7.72
C PRO A 204 14.21 23.01 -6.85
N GLY A 205 14.76 21.89 -7.32
CA GLY A 205 15.77 21.09 -6.59
C GLY A 205 15.34 19.68 -6.20
N CYS A 206 14.14 19.25 -6.57
CA CYS A 206 13.70 17.86 -6.42
C CYS A 206 14.36 16.92 -7.44
N GLU A 207 15.59 16.52 -7.15
CA GLU A 207 16.32 15.45 -7.80
C GLU A 207 16.95 14.55 -6.70
N PRO A 208 16.86 13.21 -6.80
CA PRO A 208 15.67 12.37 -6.98
C PRO A 208 15.25 11.63 -5.69
N ALA A 209 15.78 12.01 -4.52
CA ALA A 209 15.49 11.35 -3.25
C ALA A 209 15.56 12.37 -2.12
N TYR A 210 14.49 12.48 -1.32
CA TYR A 210 14.62 13.15 -0.03
C TYR A 210 15.52 12.29 0.86
N PRO A 211 16.55 12.86 1.51
CA PRO A 211 17.28 12.12 2.52
C PRO A 211 16.30 11.73 3.63
N THR A 212 16.49 10.54 4.19
CA THR A 212 15.72 10.11 5.36
C THR A 212 15.81 11.19 6.45
N PRO A 213 14.67 11.69 6.97
CA PRO A 213 14.68 12.70 8.03
C PRO A 213 15.46 12.23 9.26
N VAL A 214 16.02 13.18 10.00
CA VAL A 214 16.67 12.89 11.28
C VAL A 214 15.60 12.53 12.31
N CYS A 215 15.85 11.47 13.10
CA CYS A 215 14.98 11.11 14.20
C CYS A 215 14.99 12.18 15.29
N GLU A 216 13.83 12.77 15.57
CA GLU A 216 13.65 13.75 16.65
C GLU A 216 12.67 13.21 17.69
N LYS A 217 13.11 13.12 18.95
CA LYS A 217 12.26 12.64 20.06
C LYS A 217 11.42 13.75 20.70
N LYS A 218 10.98 14.72 19.90
CA LYS A 218 10.18 15.87 20.35
C LYS A 218 9.16 16.21 19.27
N CYS A 219 7.95 16.55 19.67
CA CYS A 219 6.96 17.01 18.73
C CYS A 219 7.42 18.30 18.04
N LYS A 220 7.22 18.37 16.73
CA LYS A 220 7.38 19.59 15.94
C LYS A 220 6.34 20.59 16.43
N ARG A 221 6.76 21.84 16.70
CA ARG A 221 5.83 22.91 17.07
C ARG A 221 4.88 23.13 15.88
N SER A 222 3.58 23.04 16.09
CA SER A 222 2.61 23.23 15.00
C SER A 222 2.74 24.65 14.44
N THR A 223 3.43 24.82 13.31
CA THR A 223 3.09 25.91 12.41
C THR A 223 1.83 25.47 11.70
N LYS A 224 0.66 25.73 12.32
CA LYS A 224 -0.58 25.80 11.53
C LYS A 224 -0.33 26.88 10.48
N MET A 225 0.06 26.51 9.27
CA MET A 225 -0.20 27.36 8.13
C MET A 225 -1.71 27.39 8.01
N ALA A 226 -2.30 28.47 8.52
CA ALA A 226 -3.65 28.85 8.16
C ALA A 226 -3.69 28.91 6.63
N LEU A 227 -4.39 27.96 6.02
CA LEU A 227 -4.93 28.10 4.67
C LEU A 227 -6.18 28.99 4.75
#